data_AF-A0A066UB67-F1
#
_entry.id   AF-A0A066UB67-F1
#
_cell.length_a   1.000
_cell.length_b   1.000
_cell.length_c   1.000
_cell.angle_alpha   90.00
_cell.angle_beta   90.00
_cell.angle_gamma   90.00
#
_symmetry.space_group_name_H-M   'P 1'
#
loop_
_entity.id
_entity.type
_entity.pdbx_description
1 polymer ?
#
loop_
_entity_poly.entity_id
_entity_poly.type
_entity_poly.pdbx_seq_one_letter_code
_entity_poly.pdbx_strand_id
1 'polypeptide(L)'
;MFYLIGVQEMAKTLALLSSRDNSNLPKDFKELEINFHKFLSQYQPKVTRSDKLGVNIVDDKDWESSLTNLFATDSFLNDKNQSCVIGEGLNDNDREVRVQKLQSALNELSKVNSELYLMLQLIIDSIFLRYANDSGGGSTSNAIGVVWINNRDSWAITDLMELLVHELTHNALFIDELRFLHFHDYHKLLQPENFAQSAILHTKRPLDKVLHSIVVAAEVLQFRKNCLGEPKTPMVHPDSSTMIKQALDAYRSITGMSNYKELVTERGRWILDQSQAIIKELT
;
A
#
# COMPACT_ATOMS: atom_id res chain seq x y z
N MET A 1 6.16 0.50 -4.33
CA MET A 1 7.39 1.17 -4.84
C MET A 1 8.32 0.17 -5.53
N PHE A 2 7.78 -0.93 -6.04
CA PHE A 2 8.56 -1.99 -6.68
C PHE A 2 9.18 -1.47 -7.98
N TYR A 3 8.37 -0.82 -8.83
CA TYR A 3 8.84 -0.24 -10.09
C TYR A 3 9.57 1.08 -9.90
N LEU A 4 9.22 1.86 -8.87
CA LEU A 4 9.78 3.18 -8.62
C LEU A 4 11.23 3.15 -8.12
N ILE A 5 11.52 2.32 -7.11
CA ILE A 5 12.86 2.27 -6.49
C ILE A 5 13.58 0.94 -6.71
N GLY A 6 12.86 -0.11 -7.13
CA GLY A 6 13.42 -1.43 -7.37
C GLY A 6 13.55 -2.30 -6.12
N VAL A 7 13.57 -3.61 -6.35
CA VAL A 7 13.69 -4.67 -5.32
C VAL A 7 14.92 -4.46 -4.43
N GLN A 8 16.06 -4.11 -5.03
CA GLN A 8 17.33 -3.98 -4.30
C GLN A 8 17.27 -2.86 -3.25
N GLU A 9 16.74 -1.69 -3.58
CA GLU A 9 16.64 -0.59 -2.63
C GLU A 9 15.52 -0.80 -1.60
N MET A 10 14.43 -1.49 -1.98
CA MET A 10 13.45 -1.96 -0.99
C MET A 10 14.11 -2.91 0.02
N ALA A 11 14.78 -3.97 -0.44
CA ALA A 11 15.45 -4.95 0.41
C ALA A 11 16.52 -4.31 1.32
N LYS A 12 17.29 -3.35 0.79
CA LYS A 12 18.27 -2.59 1.57
C LYS A 12 17.63 -1.74 2.65
N THR A 13 16.50 -1.09 2.35
CA THR A 13 15.74 -0.32 3.36
C THR A 13 15.25 -1.23 4.48
N LEU A 14 14.70 -2.39 4.13
CA LEU A 14 14.24 -3.40 5.08
C LEU A 14 15.39 -3.91 5.95
N ALA A 15 16.53 -4.24 5.34
CA ALA A 15 17.72 -4.71 6.05
C ALA A 15 18.22 -3.68 7.06
N LEU A 16 18.29 -2.40 6.67
CA LEU A 16 18.76 -1.32 7.54
C LEU A 16 17.82 -1.01 8.69
N LEU A 17 16.49 -1.06 8.47
CA LEU A 17 15.52 -0.92 9.55
C LEU A 17 15.58 -2.09 10.54
N SER A 18 15.89 -3.29 10.04
CA SER A 18 15.94 -4.51 10.83
C SER A 18 17.25 -4.70 11.60
N SER A 19 18.34 -4.08 11.15
CA SER A 19 19.65 -4.15 11.80
C SER A 19 19.72 -3.21 13.01
N ARG A 20 19.57 -3.75 14.23
CA ARG A 20 19.82 -2.99 15.47
C ARG A 20 21.29 -2.58 15.63
N ASP A 21 22.19 -3.45 15.18
CA ASP A 21 23.63 -3.22 15.06
C ASP A 21 24.04 -3.60 13.64
N ASN A 22 24.74 -2.71 12.93
CA ASN A 22 25.22 -2.89 11.53
C ASN A 22 26.17 -4.10 11.33
N SER A 23 26.30 -5.01 12.30
CA SER A 23 27.31 -6.07 12.33
C SER A 23 26.86 -7.36 11.63
N ASN A 24 25.56 -7.61 11.43
CA ASN A 24 25.08 -8.80 10.73
C ASN A 24 23.95 -8.43 9.75
N LEU A 25 24.31 -8.17 8.49
CA LEU A 25 23.35 -8.10 7.39
C LEU A 25 22.72 -9.48 7.15
N PRO A 26 21.44 -9.55 6.77
CA PRO A 26 20.78 -10.82 6.46
C PRO A 26 21.47 -11.51 5.28
N LYS A 27 21.68 -12.82 5.39
CA LYS A 27 22.41 -13.64 4.40
C LYS A 27 21.54 -14.03 3.21
N ASP A 28 20.24 -14.14 3.46
CA ASP A 28 19.25 -14.51 2.48
C ASP A 28 17.91 -13.82 2.74
N PHE A 29 16.96 -14.06 1.85
CA PHE A 29 15.64 -13.47 1.90
C PHE A 29 14.85 -13.89 3.16
N LYS A 30 15.00 -15.15 3.58
CA LYS A 30 14.30 -15.68 4.75
C LYS A 30 14.76 -15.00 6.03
N GLU A 31 16.07 -14.80 6.18
CA GLU A 31 16.63 -14.08 7.32
C GLU A 31 16.21 -12.60 7.31
N LEU A 32 16.15 -11.97 6.14
CA LEU A 32 15.65 -10.60 6.00
C LEU A 32 14.19 -10.48 6.46
N GLU A 33 13.32 -11.39 6.02
CA GLU A 33 11.92 -11.43 6.41
C GLU A 33 11.73 -11.60 7.93
N ILE A 34 12.41 -12.59 8.53
CA ILE A 34 12.38 -12.83 9.98
C ILE A 34 12.81 -11.57 10.75
N ASN A 35 13.92 -10.97 10.33
CA ASN A 35 14.47 -9.80 11.01
C ASN A 35 13.54 -8.58 10.87
N PHE A 36 12.92 -8.41 9.70
CA PHE A 36 12.00 -7.31 9.44
C PHE A 36 10.68 -7.46 10.22
N HIS A 37 10.08 -8.65 10.24
CA HIS A 37 8.88 -8.90 11.04
C HIS A 37 9.17 -8.73 12.53
N LYS A 38 10.35 -9.16 13.01
CA LYS A 38 10.80 -8.90 14.38
C LYS A 38 10.93 -7.40 14.68
N PHE A 39 11.48 -6.62 13.75
CA PHE A 39 11.52 -5.16 13.86
C PHE A 39 10.10 -4.59 13.96
N LEU A 40 9.19 -4.99 13.07
CA LEU A 40 7.80 -4.52 13.09
C LEU A 40 7.05 -4.88 14.38
N SER A 41 7.26 -6.07 14.94
CA SER A 41 6.70 -6.47 16.24
C SER A 41 7.20 -5.59 17.39
N GLN A 42 8.43 -5.09 17.31
CA GLN A 42 8.98 -4.16 18.30
C GLN A 42 8.51 -2.72 18.07
N TYR A 43 8.40 -2.31 16.81
CA TYR A 43 7.98 -0.98 16.41
C TYR A 43 6.48 -0.74 16.65
N GLN A 44 5.65 -1.76 16.40
CA GLN A 44 4.20 -1.72 16.55
C GLN A 44 3.69 -2.89 17.42
N PRO A 45 4.00 -2.89 18.74
CA PRO A 45 3.73 -4.03 19.62
C PRO A 45 2.24 -4.31 19.86
N LYS A 46 1.36 -3.40 19.45
CA LYS A 46 -0.11 -3.57 19.52
C LYS A 46 -0.68 -4.32 18.32
N VAL A 47 0.09 -4.50 17.25
CA VAL A 47 -0.35 -5.22 16.05
C VAL A 47 -0.15 -6.71 16.30
N THR A 48 -1.24 -7.48 16.29
CA THR A 48 -1.16 -8.95 16.31
C THR A 48 -0.58 -9.43 14.99
N ARG A 49 0.51 -10.22 15.02
CA ARG A 49 1.25 -10.68 13.84
C ARG A 49 1.40 -12.19 13.84
N SER A 50 1.60 -12.75 12.66
CA SER A 50 1.89 -14.17 12.47
C SER A 50 3.34 -14.50 12.83
N ASP A 51 3.57 -15.71 13.36
CA ASP A 51 4.92 -16.30 13.43
C ASP A 51 5.32 -17.04 12.14
N LYS A 52 4.39 -17.16 11.19
CA LYS A 52 4.63 -17.82 9.89
C LYS A 52 5.15 -16.81 8.88
N LEU A 53 6.13 -17.26 8.11
CA LEU A 53 6.66 -16.52 6.97
C LEU A 53 5.68 -16.52 5.79
N GLY A 54 5.77 -15.46 4.99
CA GLY A 54 4.92 -15.13 3.87
C GLY A 54 3.61 -14.48 4.28
N VAL A 55 2.78 -14.24 3.27
CA VAL A 55 1.44 -13.69 3.44
C VAL A 55 0.54 -14.70 4.15
N ASN A 56 0.00 -14.32 5.31
CA ASN A 56 -0.98 -15.12 6.04
C ASN A 56 -2.39 -14.58 5.80
N ILE A 57 -3.30 -15.42 5.32
CA ILE A 57 -4.71 -15.06 5.26
C ILE A 57 -5.35 -15.37 6.60
N VAL A 58 -5.83 -14.34 7.29
CA VAL A 58 -6.38 -14.44 8.65
C VAL A 58 -7.80 -15.02 8.59
N ASP A 59 -8.00 -16.13 9.29
CA ASP A 59 -9.28 -16.83 9.45
C ASP A 59 -9.80 -16.79 10.90
N ASP A 60 -8.94 -16.49 11.87
CA ASP A 60 -9.29 -16.31 13.28
C ASP A 60 -10.09 -15.01 13.53
N LYS A 61 -11.28 -15.15 14.13
CA LYS A 61 -12.22 -14.03 14.34
C LYS A 61 -11.73 -13.01 15.37
N ASP A 62 -10.98 -13.45 16.38
CA ASP A 62 -10.45 -12.56 17.42
C ASP A 62 -9.28 -11.75 16.88
N TRP A 63 -8.41 -12.38 16.09
CA TRP A 63 -7.32 -11.72 15.37
C TRP A 63 -7.86 -10.74 14.31
N GLU A 64 -8.83 -11.15 13.50
CA GLU A 64 -9.48 -10.25 12.54
C GLU A 64 -10.08 -9.00 13.24
N SER A 65 -10.70 -9.20 14.40
CA SER A 65 -11.28 -8.11 15.18
C SER A 65 -10.20 -7.19 15.79
N SER A 66 -9.10 -7.75 16.30
CA SER A 66 -7.97 -6.96 16.82
C SER A 66 -7.34 -6.10 15.72
N LEU A 67 -7.16 -6.67 14.51
CA LEU A 67 -6.65 -5.94 13.35
C LEU A 67 -7.61 -4.85 12.89
N THR A 68 -8.90 -5.16 12.77
CA THR A 68 -9.93 -4.20 12.35
C THR A 68 -9.92 -2.93 13.21
N ASN A 69 -9.73 -3.07 14.52
CA ASN A 69 -9.69 -1.93 15.44
C ASN A 69 -8.54 -0.96 15.14
N LEU A 70 -7.42 -1.44 14.60
CA LEU A 70 -6.27 -0.60 14.24
C LEU A 70 -6.59 0.35 13.07
N PHE A 71 -7.46 -0.10 12.15
CA PHE A 71 -7.99 0.69 11.05
C PHE A 71 -9.14 1.60 11.47
N ALA A 72 -9.87 1.26 12.53
CA ALA A 72 -10.92 2.12 13.07
C ALA A 72 -10.34 3.37 13.77
N THR A 73 -9.13 3.25 14.33
CA THR A 73 -8.41 4.34 14.99
C THR A 73 -7.75 5.35 14.04
N ASP A 74 -8.03 5.31 12.73
CA ASP A 74 -7.03 5.75 11.77
C ASP A 74 -6.61 7.22 11.87
N SER A 75 -5.28 7.36 12.00
CA SER A 75 -4.35 8.47 11.83
C SER A 75 -4.81 9.89 12.23
N PHE A 76 -3.87 10.71 12.69
CA PHE A 76 -4.08 12.16 12.81
C PHE A 76 -4.62 12.81 11.51
N LEU A 77 -4.60 12.12 10.36
CA LEU A 77 -4.94 12.50 8.97
C LEU A 77 -6.28 11.90 8.48
N ASN A 78 -7.28 11.79 9.36
CA ASN A 78 -8.58 11.22 9.05
C ASN A 78 -9.49 12.25 8.34
N ASP A 79 -9.51 12.26 7.01
CA ASP A 79 -10.32 13.19 6.21
C ASP A 79 -11.69 12.64 5.78
N LYS A 80 -11.91 11.32 5.96
CA LYS A 80 -13.18 10.64 5.64
C LYS A 80 -13.50 9.56 6.67
N ASN A 81 -13.75 9.92 7.94
CA ASN A 81 -14.25 9.03 9.02
C ASN A 81 -14.03 7.53 8.74
N GLN A 82 -12.77 7.09 8.66
CA GLN A 82 -12.43 5.75 8.16
C GLN A 82 -12.92 4.63 9.10
N SER A 83 -13.29 5.00 10.33
CA SER A 83 -13.95 4.13 11.31
C SER A 83 -15.25 3.47 10.84
N CYS A 84 -15.89 3.98 9.77
CA CYS A 84 -17.10 3.39 9.19
C CYS A 84 -16.88 2.66 7.85
N VAL A 85 -15.63 2.51 7.39
CA VAL A 85 -15.35 1.97 6.04
C VAL A 85 -15.24 0.44 6.05
N ILE A 86 -14.72 -0.14 7.12
CA ILE A 86 -14.67 -1.60 7.29
C ILE A 86 -15.99 -2.04 7.91
N GLY A 87 -16.75 -2.82 7.14
CA GLY A 87 -18.03 -3.36 7.54
C GLY A 87 -17.90 -4.65 8.35
N GLU A 88 -18.98 -5.42 8.34
CA GLU A 88 -19.08 -6.67 9.10
C GLU A 88 -18.10 -7.74 8.61
N GLY A 89 -17.82 -8.69 9.49
CA GLY A 89 -17.09 -9.91 9.14
C GLY A 89 -17.83 -10.74 8.11
N LEU A 90 -17.06 -11.44 7.27
CA LEU A 90 -17.64 -12.40 6.33
C LEU A 90 -18.30 -13.55 7.09
N ASN A 91 -19.46 -14.01 6.59
CA ASN A 91 -20.01 -15.31 6.98
C ASN A 91 -19.10 -16.45 6.47
N ASP A 92 -19.23 -17.64 7.04
CA ASP A 92 -18.27 -18.73 6.80
C ASP A 92 -18.25 -19.18 5.33
N ASN A 93 -19.40 -19.21 4.65
CA ASN A 93 -19.50 -19.58 3.23
C ASN A 93 -18.81 -18.56 2.32
N ASP A 94 -19.12 -17.27 2.50
CA ASP A 94 -18.52 -16.20 1.69
C ASP A 94 -17.02 -16.07 1.97
N ARG A 95 -16.61 -16.34 3.22
CA ARG A 95 -15.20 -16.39 3.60
C ARG A 95 -14.46 -17.45 2.81
N GLU A 96 -14.95 -18.69 2.77
CA GLU A 96 -14.29 -19.77 2.05
C GLU A 96 -14.07 -19.40 0.58
N VAL A 97 -15.11 -18.93 -0.10
CA VAL A 97 -15.06 -18.53 -1.51
C VAL A 97 -14.07 -17.39 -1.74
N ARG A 98 -14.10 -16.36 -0.89
CA ARG A 98 -13.22 -15.19 -1.04
C ARG A 98 -11.77 -15.51 -0.67
N VAL A 99 -11.53 -16.39 0.29
CA VAL A 99 -10.18 -16.89 0.60
C VAL A 99 -9.61 -17.67 -0.59
N GLN A 100 -10.37 -18.60 -1.18
CA GLN A 100 -9.93 -19.36 -2.36
C GLN A 100 -9.61 -18.44 -3.55
N LYS A 101 -10.43 -17.40 -3.76
CA LYS A 101 -10.21 -16.42 -4.82
C LYS A 101 -8.96 -15.56 -4.56
N LEU A 102 -8.72 -15.13 -3.32
CA LEU A 102 -7.50 -14.41 -2.93
C LEU A 102 -6.25 -15.29 -3.08
N GLN A 103 -6.32 -16.55 -2.66
CA GLN A 103 -5.22 -17.52 -2.86
C GLN A 103 -4.91 -17.72 -4.33
N SER A 104 -5.95 -17.79 -5.17
CA SER A 104 -5.78 -17.88 -6.62
C SER A 104 -5.06 -16.64 -7.18
N ALA A 105 -5.40 -15.44 -6.71
CA ALA A 105 -4.72 -14.21 -7.10
C ALA A 105 -3.25 -14.15 -6.65
N LEU A 106 -2.94 -14.59 -5.43
CA LEU A 106 -1.56 -14.69 -4.94
C LEU A 106 -0.75 -15.69 -5.77
N ASN A 107 -1.34 -16.85 -6.08
CA ASN A 107 -0.71 -17.86 -6.92
C ASN A 107 -0.45 -17.34 -8.34
N GLU A 108 -1.41 -16.67 -8.97
CA GLU A 108 -1.21 -16.07 -10.30
C GLU A 108 -0.17 -14.94 -10.25
N LEU A 109 -0.16 -14.11 -9.21
CA LEU A 109 0.88 -13.09 -9.02
C LEU A 109 2.28 -13.69 -8.97
N SER A 110 2.45 -14.81 -8.26
CA SER A 110 3.73 -15.52 -8.18
C SER A 110 4.25 -16.01 -9.54
N LYS A 111 3.34 -16.35 -10.46
CA LYS A 111 3.67 -16.82 -11.82
C LYS A 111 3.97 -15.68 -12.77
N VAL A 112 3.22 -14.58 -12.64
CA VAL A 112 3.32 -13.40 -13.51
C VAL A 112 4.54 -12.54 -13.15
N ASN A 113 4.84 -12.38 -11.86
CA ASN A 113 6.00 -11.64 -11.40
C ASN A 113 6.46 -12.15 -10.02
N SER A 114 7.41 -13.08 -10.04
CA SER A 114 7.92 -13.75 -8.84
C SER A 114 8.67 -12.81 -7.90
N GLU A 115 9.38 -11.79 -8.40
CA GLU A 115 10.08 -10.81 -7.57
C GLU A 115 9.09 -9.89 -6.83
N LEU A 116 8.02 -9.47 -7.51
CA LEU A 116 6.96 -8.69 -6.89
C LEU A 116 6.22 -9.50 -5.82
N TYR A 117 5.92 -10.77 -6.11
CA TYR A 117 5.33 -11.69 -5.13
C TYR A 117 6.27 -11.92 -3.93
N LEU A 118 7.57 -12.04 -4.17
CA LEU A 118 8.58 -12.14 -3.13
C LEU A 118 8.55 -10.89 -2.23
N MET A 119 8.52 -9.68 -2.80
CA MET A 119 8.41 -8.45 -2.01
C MET A 119 7.09 -8.35 -1.25
N LEU A 120 5.99 -8.86 -1.81
CA LEU A 120 4.71 -8.98 -1.11
C LEU A 120 4.84 -9.86 0.12
N GLN A 121 5.43 -11.06 -0.01
CA GLN A 121 5.64 -11.98 1.11
C GLN A 121 6.54 -11.41 2.21
N LEU A 122 7.55 -10.62 1.84
CA LEU A 122 8.42 -9.98 2.82
C LEU A 122 7.66 -8.93 3.63
N ILE A 123 6.96 -8.05 2.93
CA ILE A 123 6.40 -6.83 3.52
C ILE A 123 5.04 -7.08 4.18
N ILE A 124 4.20 -7.91 3.57
CA ILE A 124 2.84 -8.16 4.01
C ILE A 124 2.79 -9.49 4.77
N ASP A 125 2.65 -9.41 6.10
CA ASP A 125 2.54 -10.60 6.95
C ASP A 125 1.11 -11.11 7.05
N SER A 126 0.11 -10.23 6.99
CA SER A 126 -1.30 -10.61 7.23
C SER A 126 -2.27 -9.92 6.28
N ILE A 127 -3.20 -10.70 5.73
CA ILE A 127 -4.36 -10.22 4.98
C ILE A 127 -5.63 -10.76 5.62
N PHE A 128 -6.57 -9.89 5.96
CA PHE A 128 -7.90 -10.31 6.44
C PHE A 128 -9.01 -9.80 5.51
N LEU A 129 -10.17 -10.45 5.57
CA LEU A 129 -11.29 -10.17 4.68
C LEU A 129 -12.50 -9.63 5.44
N ARG A 130 -13.09 -8.55 4.94
CA ARG A 130 -14.26 -7.87 5.55
C ARG A 130 -15.16 -7.30 4.47
N TYR A 131 -16.47 -7.23 4.69
CA TYR A 131 -17.31 -6.46 3.77
C TYR A 131 -16.97 -4.96 3.87
N ALA A 132 -17.13 -4.24 2.77
CA ALA A 132 -17.09 -2.79 2.74
C ALA A 132 -17.96 -2.28 1.58
N ASN A 133 -18.68 -1.18 1.79
CA ASN A 133 -19.54 -0.61 0.76
C ASN A 133 -18.72 0.16 -0.28
N ASP A 134 -17.87 1.08 0.19
CA ASP A 134 -17.26 2.09 -0.66
C ASP A 134 -15.75 1.90 -0.87
N SER A 135 -15.16 0.85 -0.28
CA SER A 135 -13.75 0.52 -0.47
C SER A 135 -13.54 -0.94 -0.87
N GLY A 136 -12.43 -1.13 -1.59
CA GLY A 136 -11.95 -2.42 -2.06
C GLY A 136 -10.98 -3.11 -1.11
N GLY A 137 -10.27 -2.33 -0.30
CA GLY A 137 -9.26 -2.77 0.65
C GLY A 137 -8.60 -1.57 1.32
N GLY A 138 -7.57 -1.83 2.12
CA GLY A 138 -6.75 -0.76 2.65
C GLY A 138 -5.60 -1.21 3.54
N SER A 139 -4.68 -0.28 3.71
CA SER A 139 -3.51 -0.36 4.58
C SER A 139 -3.44 0.89 5.46
N THR A 140 -2.84 0.79 6.64
CA THR A 140 -2.62 1.92 7.55
C THR A 140 -1.19 1.93 8.06
N SER A 141 -0.62 3.13 8.27
CA SER A 141 0.68 3.29 8.91
C SER A 141 0.66 2.85 10.39
N ASN A 142 -0.52 2.68 11.01
CA ASN A 142 -0.67 2.11 12.35
C ASN A 142 -0.44 0.59 12.41
N ALA A 143 -0.46 -0.10 11.26
CA ALA A 143 -0.34 -1.54 11.15
C ALA A 143 0.39 -1.92 9.85
N ILE A 144 1.67 -1.56 9.76
CA ILE A 144 2.50 -1.87 8.58
C ILE A 144 2.62 -3.39 8.44
N GLY A 145 2.42 -3.90 7.23
CA GLY A 145 2.41 -5.32 6.89
C GLY A 145 1.03 -5.98 7.01
N VAL A 146 0.01 -5.23 7.41
CA VAL A 146 -1.37 -5.71 7.50
C VAL A 146 -2.22 -5.05 6.42
N VAL A 147 -2.98 -5.87 5.70
CA VAL A 147 -3.92 -5.42 4.67
C VAL A 147 -5.29 -6.00 4.95
N TRP A 148 -6.34 -5.22 4.72
CA TRP A 148 -7.69 -5.76 4.63
C TRP A 148 -8.19 -5.69 3.19
N ILE A 149 -8.97 -6.68 2.77
CA ILE A 149 -9.51 -6.77 1.42
C ILE A 149 -11.00 -7.11 1.47
N ASN A 150 -11.80 -6.41 0.68
CA ASN A 150 -13.22 -6.70 0.51
C ASN A 150 -13.42 -7.96 -0.34
N ASN A 151 -12.68 -8.06 -1.45
CA ASN A 151 -12.78 -9.14 -2.44
C ASN A 151 -14.22 -9.34 -2.94
N ARG A 152 -14.72 -8.36 -3.69
CA ARG A 152 -16.10 -8.38 -4.20
C ARG A 152 -16.28 -9.51 -5.23
N ASP A 153 -17.48 -10.09 -5.27
CA ASP A 153 -17.76 -11.26 -6.11
C ASP A 153 -17.55 -10.95 -7.60
N SER A 154 -17.92 -9.73 -8.02
CA SER A 154 -17.78 -9.22 -9.39
C SER A 154 -16.33 -8.99 -9.85
N TRP A 155 -15.35 -9.03 -8.95
CA TRP A 155 -13.95 -8.80 -9.31
C TRP A 155 -13.34 -10.01 -10.01
N ALA A 156 -12.50 -9.79 -11.01
CA ALA A 156 -11.66 -10.81 -11.59
C ALA A 156 -10.44 -11.10 -10.70
N ILE A 157 -9.68 -12.15 -11.03
CA ILE A 157 -8.39 -12.42 -10.38
C ILE A 157 -7.40 -11.27 -10.62
N THR A 158 -7.42 -10.67 -11.82
CA THR A 158 -6.56 -9.54 -12.17
C THR A 158 -6.86 -8.29 -11.34
N ASP A 159 -8.13 -8.07 -10.99
CA ASP A 159 -8.55 -6.98 -10.09
C ASP A 159 -7.91 -7.15 -8.70
N LEU A 160 -7.91 -8.38 -8.16
CA LEU A 160 -7.26 -8.67 -6.89
C LEU A 160 -5.75 -8.54 -6.95
N MET A 161 -5.11 -8.99 -8.02
CA MET A 161 -3.67 -8.81 -8.22
C MET A 161 -3.31 -7.33 -8.23
N GLU A 162 -4.11 -6.51 -8.93
CA GLU A 162 -3.92 -5.06 -8.97
C GLU A 162 -4.09 -4.41 -7.58
N LEU A 163 -5.10 -4.84 -6.81
CA LEU A 163 -5.27 -4.39 -5.42
C LEU A 163 -4.09 -4.82 -4.53
N LEU A 164 -3.56 -6.03 -4.68
CA LEU A 164 -2.38 -6.46 -3.92
C LEU A 164 -1.16 -5.57 -4.20
N VAL A 165 -0.95 -5.15 -5.45
CA VAL A 165 0.12 -4.21 -5.82
C VAL A 165 -0.12 -2.81 -5.24
N HIS A 166 -1.37 -2.36 -5.23
CA HIS A 166 -1.77 -1.12 -4.58
C HIS A 166 -1.40 -1.13 -3.08
N GLU A 167 -1.83 -2.16 -2.36
CA GLU A 167 -1.64 -2.24 -0.91
C GLU A 167 -0.18 -2.52 -0.52
N LEU A 168 0.54 -3.31 -1.31
CA LEU A 168 1.99 -3.45 -1.19
C LEU A 168 2.69 -2.09 -1.35
N THR A 169 2.22 -1.26 -2.28
CA THR A 169 2.81 0.06 -2.51
C THR A 169 2.60 1.01 -1.34
N HIS A 170 1.42 1.00 -0.72
CA HIS A 170 1.18 1.74 0.52
C HIS A 170 2.12 1.31 1.64
N ASN A 171 2.26 0.00 1.87
CA ASN A 171 3.17 -0.52 2.89
C ASN A 171 4.63 -0.18 2.60
N ALA A 172 5.07 -0.29 1.35
CA ALA A 172 6.40 0.12 0.94
C ALA A 172 6.66 1.61 1.20
N LEU A 173 5.67 2.48 0.98
CA LEU A 173 5.76 3.91 1.30
C LEU A 173 5.89 4.16 2.79
N PHE A 174 5.06 3.51 3.62
CA PHE A 174 5.16 3.64 5.08
C PHE A 174 6.57 3.26 5.56
N ILE A 175 7.14 2.18 5.02
CA ILE A 175 8.48 1.69 5.37
C ILE A 175 9.57 2.68 4.93
N ASP A 176 9.47 3.25 3.73
CA ASP A 176 10.43 4.26 3.26
C ASP A 176 10.35 5.55 4.07
N GLU A 177 9.13 5.93 4.47
CA GLU A 177 8.87 7.09 5.32
C GLU A 177 9.48 6.91 6.72
N LEU A 178 9.43 5.71 7.31
CA LEU A 178 10.13 5.41 8.57
C LEU A 178 11.64 5.68 8.50
N ARG A 179 12.24 5.47 7.33
CA ARG A 179 13.68 5.62 7.13
C ARG A 179 14.09 7.04 6.78
N PHE A 180 13.31 7.72 5.94
CA PHE A 180 13.76 8.95 5.29
C PHE A 180 12.93 10.19 5.60
N LEU A 181 11.73 10.02 6.16
CA LEU A 181 10.68 11.04 6.27
C LEU A 181 10.29 11.63 4.91
N HIS A 182 9.00 11.71 4.62
CA HIS A 182 8.50 12.32 3.37
C HIS A 182 8.03 13.77 3.58
N PHE A 183 7.77 14.16 4.81
CA PHE A 183 7.25 15.48 5.18
C PHE A 183 8.03 16.10 6.34
N HIS A 184 8.10 17.42 6.35
CA HIS A 184 8.78 18.17 7.42
C HIS A 184 7.92 18.31 8.69
N ASP A 185 6.61 18.46 8.51
CA ASP A 185 5.65 18.67 9.60
C ASP A 185 4.29 18.05 9.25
N TYR A 186 3.95 16.94 9.92
CA TYR A 186 2.70 16.20 9.70
C TYR A 186 1.46 16.97 10.13
N HIS A 187 1.56 17.89 11.09
CA HIS A 187 0.43 18.69 11.54
C HIS A 187 0.01 19.70 10.47
N LYS A 188 0.98 20.25 9.72
CA LYS A 188 0.67 21.15 8.61
C LYS A 188 -0.09 20.45 7.48
N LEU A 189 0.12 19.15 7.27
CA LEU A 189 -0.57 18.41 6.21
C LEU A 189 -2.08 18.30 6.45
N LEU A 190 -2.52 18.47 7.70
CA LEU A 190 -3.92 18.45 8.12
C LEU A 190 -4.68 19.74 7.86
N GLN A 191 -3.94 20.82 7.59
CA GLN A 191 -4.55 22.12 7.37
C GLN A 191 -5.21 22.13 5.98
N PRO A 192 -6.51 22.46 5.85
CA PRO A 192 -7.21 22.42 4.57
C PRO A 192 -6.57 23.26 3.45
N GLU A 193 -5.88 24.34 3.80
CA GLU A 193 -5.09 25.15 2.86
C GLU A 193 -3.93 24.37 2.22
N ASN A 194 -3.47 23.31 2.88
CA ASN A 194 -2.42 22.42 2.40
C ASN A 194 -2.97 21.17 1.70
N PHE A 195 -4.28 21.10 1.45
CA PHE A 195 -4.87 19.98 0.72
C PHE A 195 -4.63 20.12 -0.78
N ALA A 196 -4.37 18.99 -1.41
CA ALA A 196 -4.18 18.88 -2.85
C ALA A 196 -5.16 17.87 -3.46
N GLN A 197 -5.27 17.90 -4.79
CA GLN A 197 -6.08 17.00 -5.57
C GLN A 197 -5.43 15.60 -5.64
N SER A 198 -6.09 14.54 -5.16
CA SER A 198 -5.55 13.17 -5.18
C SER A 198 -5.59 12.54 -6.57
N ALA A 199 -4.71 11.56 -6.81
CA ALA A 199 -4.85 10.64 -7.93
C ALA A 199 -5.95 9.61 -7.63
N ILE A 200 -6.39 8.87 -8.67
CA ILE A 200 -7.34 7.73 -8.63
C ILE A 200 -8.75 8.11 -8.17
N LEU A 201 -8.91 8.52 -6.91
CA LEU A 201 -10.20 8.98 -6.35
C LEU A 201 -10.56 10.39 -6.83
N HIS A 202 -9.56 11.14 -7.31
CA HIS A 202 -9.73 12.49 -7.81
C HIS A 202 -10.57 13.39 -6.87
N THR A 203 -10.16 13.45 -5.59
CA THR A 203 -10.75 14.36 -4.58
C THR A 203 -9.68 15.17 -3.86
N LYS A 204 -10.03 16.33 -3.29
CA LYS A 204 -9.13 17.08 -2.40
C LYS A 204 -8.94 16.35 -1.08
N ARG A 205 -7.69 16.15 -0.66
CA ARG A 205 -7.29 15.42 0.56
C ARG A 205 -5.97 15.98 1.14
N PRO A 206 -5.61 15.63 2.39
CA PRO A 206 -4.29 15.90 2.95
C PRO A 206 -3.14 15.47 2.04
N LEU A 207 -2.02 16.19 2.12
CA LEU A 207 -0.91 16.06 1.19
C LEU A 207 -0.25 14.66 1.20
N ASP A 208 -0.20 13.99 2.35
CA ASP A 208 0.30 12.62 2.47
C ASP A 208 -0.50 11.65 1.60
N LYS A 209 -1.84 11.73 1.66
CA LYS A 209 -2.74 10.89 0.86
C LYS A 209 -2.57 11.16 -0.62
N VAL A 210 -2.35 12.42 -1.00
CA VAL A 210 -2.12 12.79 -2.40
C VAL A 210 -0.80 12.22 -2.91
N LEU A 211 0.30 12.38 -2.17
CA LEU A 211 1.59 11.80 -2.53
C LEU A 211 1.48 10.27 -2.69
N HIS A 212 0.88 9.60 -1.71
CA HIS A 212 0.70 8.15 -1.74
C HIS A 212 -0.11 7.72 -2.96
N SER A 213 -1.20 8.42 -3.27
CA SER A 213 -2.04 8.10 -4.42
C SER A 213 -1.32 8.24 -5.77
N ILE A 214 -0.40 9.19 -5.91
CA ILE A 214 0.41 9.37 -7.13
C ILE A 214 1.36 8.18 -7.32
N VAL A 215 2.05 7.79 -6.25
CA VAL A 215 2.99 6.66 -6.27
C VAL A 215 2.27 5.35 -6.55
N VAL A 216 1.12 5.13 -5.89
CA VAL A 216 0.25 3.98 -6.15
C VAL A 216 -0.21 3.95 -7.61
N ALA A 217 -0.63 5.09 -8.16
CA ALA A 217 -1.01 5.16 -9.57
C ALA A 217 0.16 4.76 -10.49
N ALA A 218 1.37 5.26 -10.24
CA ALA A 218 2.56 4.90 -11.02
C ALA A 218 2.86 3.39 -10.97
N GLU A 219 2.80 2.78 -9.78
CA GLU A 219 3.05 1.35 -9.59
C GLU A 219 2.00 0.46 -10.24
N VAL A 220 0.71 0.79 -10.07
CA VAL A 220 -0.40 0.07 -10.71
C VAL A 220 -0.32 0.18 -12.23
N LEU A 221 -0.06 1.37 -12.76
CA LEU A 221 0.08 1.58 -14.20
C LEU A 221 1.26 0.81 -14.79
N GLN A 222 2.40 0.77 -14.10
CA GLN A 222 3.54 -0.07 -14.51
C GLN A 222 3.22 -1.56 -14.43
N PHE A 223 2.49 -1.99 -13.40
CA PHE A 223 2.05 -3.38 -13.30
C PHE A 223 1.11 -3.76 -14.44
N ARG A 224 0.16 -2.89 -14.81
CA ARG A 224 -0.67 -3.09 -16.00
C ARG A 224 0.16 -3.23 -17.26
N LYS A 225 1.06 -2.28 -17.53
CA LYS A 225 1.93 -2.30 -18.71
C LYS A 225 2.76 -3.57 -18.82
N ASN A 226 3.34 -4.02 -17.71
CA ASN A 226 4.34 -5.09 -17.71
C ASN A 226 3.73 -6.49 -17.51
N CYS A 227 2.54 -6.59 -16.90
CA CYS A 227 2.03 -7.87 -16.40
C CYS A 227 0.57 -8.17 -16.77
N LEU A 228 -0.35 -7.21 -16.71
CA LEU A 228 -1.80 -7.49 -16.86
C LEU A 228 -2.40 -7.08 -18.21
N GLY A 229 -1.83 -6.06 -18.86
CA GLY A 229 -2.48 -5.33 -19.94
C GLY A 229 -3.57 -4.36 -19.43
N GLU A 230 -4.30 -3.75 -20.37
CA GLU A 230 -5.39 -2.81 -20.05
C GLU A 230 -6.63 -3.57 -19.54
N PRO A 231 -7.24 -3.15 -18.42
CA PRO A 231 -8.49 -3.74 -17.94
C PRO A 231 -9.63 -3.53 -18.94
N LYS A 232 -10.30 -4.61 -19.32
CA LYS A 232 -11.52 -4.55 -20.16
C LYS A 232 -12.71 -3.94 -19.42
N THR A 233 -12.78 -4.17 -18.11
CA THR A 233 -13.85 -3.68 -17.24
C THR A 233 -13.21 -3.32 -15.91
N PRO A 234 -12.72 -2.08 -15.75
CA PRO A 234 -12.03 -1.67 -14.53
C PRO A 234 -12.96 -1.70 -13.32
N MET A 235 -12.62 -2.50 -12.30
CA MET A 235 -13.46 -2.65 -11.09
C MET A 235 -12.83 -2.09 -9.81
N VAL A 236 -11.49 -2.07 -9.71
CA VAL A 236 -10.75 -1.61 -8.51
C VAL A 236 -10.27 -0.17 -8.69
N HIS A 237 -9.64 0.11 -9.83
CA HIS A 237 -9.18 1.44 -10.21
C HIS A 237 -9.71 1.81 -11.59
N PRO A 238 -9.78 3.10 -11.96
CA PRO A 238 -10.15 3.53 -13.30
C PRO A 238 -9.28 2.92 -14.40
N ASP A 239 -9.69 3.09 -15.66
CA ASP A 239 -8.85 2.75 -16.82
C ASP A 239 -7.52 3.53 -16.80
N SER A 240 -6.51 3.01 -17.52
CA SER A 240 -5.15 3.57 -17.41
C SER A 240 -5.06 5.00 -17.92
N SER A 241 -5.84 5.36 -18.96
CA SER A 241 -5.83 6.73 -19.51
C SER A 241 -6.38 7.74 -18.50
N THR A 242 -7.45 7.37 -17.79
CA THR A 242 -8.02 8.15 -16.69
C THR A 242 -7.03 8.28 -15.54
N MET A 243 -6.42 7.17 -15.11
CA MET A 243 -5.44 7.18 -14.02
C MET A 243 -4.21 8.04 -14.34
N ILE A 244 -3.66 7.93 -15.55
CA ILE A 244 -2.51 8.75 -16.00
C ILE A 244 -2.86 10.23 -15.89
N LYS A 245 -4.00 10.65 -16.47
CA LYS A 245 -4.45 12.05 -16.40
C LYS A 245 -4.58 12.52 -14.95
N GLN A 246 -5.31 11.76 -14.13
CA GLN A 246 -5.56 12.13 -12.72
C GLN A 246 -4.27 12.20 -11.89
N ALA A 247 -3.30 11.32 -12.16
CA ALA A 247 -2.02 11.33 -11.45
C ALA A 247 -1.14 12.51 -11.86
N LEU A 248 -1.14 12.91 -13.14
CA LEU A 248 -0.46 14.12 -13.61
C LEU A 248 -1.12 15.40 -13.08
N ASP A 249 -2.44 15.42 -12.96
CA ASP A 249 -3.18 16.53 -12.35
C ASP A 249 -2.87 16.62 -10.84
N ALA A 250 -2.82 15.48 -10.14
CA ALA A 250 -2.45 15.41 -8.73
C ALA A 250 -1.01 15.92 -8.48
N TYR A 251 -0.05 15.50 -9.32
CA TYR A 251 1.33 16.02 -9.25
C TYR A 251 1.36 17.54 -9.43
N ARG A 252 0.63 18.08 -10.41
CA ARG A 252 0.53 19.53 -10.63
C ARG A 252 -0.13 20.25 -9.46
N SER A 253 -1.14 19.64 -8.85
CA SER A 253 -1.81 20.21 -7.68
C SER A 253 -0.89 20.31 -6.47
N ILE A 254 -0.02 19.32 -6.23
CA ILE A 254 0.98 19.39 -5.15
C ILE A 254 2.05 20.43 -5.48
N THR A 255 2.69 20.30 -6.64
CA THR A 255 3.86 21.10 -7.00
C THR A 255 3.54 22.57 -7.28
N GLY A 256 2.27 22.88 -7.55
CA GLY A 256 1.78 24.25 -7.69
C GLY A 256 1.54 24.99 -6.37
N MET A 257 1.62 24.32 -5.21
CA MET A 257 1.46 24.98 -3.91
C MET A 257 2.66 25.87 -3.59
N SER A 258 2.41 27.08 -3.10
CA SER A 258 3.49 28.06 -2.80
C SER A 258 4.45 27.57 -1.72
N ASN A 259 3.98 26.75 -0.78
CA ASN A 259 4.74 26.19 0.33
C ASN A 259 5.13 24.71 0.11
N TYR A 260 4.96 24.14 -1.09
CA TYR A 260 5.26 22.72 -1.38
C TYR A 260 6.63 22.27 -0.86
N LYS A 261 7.68 23.07 -1.12
CA LYS A 261 9.06 22.74 -0.71
C LYS A 261 9.29 22.82 0.81
N GLU A 262 8.42 23.51 1.53
CA GLU A 262 8.45 23.62 2.99
C GLU A 262 7.67 22.48 3.66
N LEU A 263 6.73 21.87 2.94
CA LEU A 263 5.91 20.76 3.44
C LEU A 263 6.57 19.39 3.18
N VAL A 264 7.15 19.20 1.99
CA VAL A 264 7.66 17.90 1.52
C VAL A 264 9.18 17.87 1.58
N THR A 265 9.76 16.81 2.13
CA THR A 265 11.22 16.63 2.23
C THR A 265 11.87 16.40 0.87
N GLU A 266 13.21 16.41 0.80
CA GLU A 266 13.92 16.04 -0.43
C GLU A 266 13.57 14.63 -0.92
N ARG A 267 13.47 13.64 -0.02
CA ARG A 267 13.04 12.28 -0.37
C ARG A 267 11.64 12.26 -0.94
N GLY A 268 10.69 12.94 -0.30
CA GLY A 268 9.30 13.00 -0.76
C GLY A 268 9.19 13.65 -2.16
N ARG A 269 9.94 14.74 -2.40
CA ARG A 269 9.99 15.39 -3.72
C ARG A 269 10.60 14.49 -4.78
N TRP A 270 11.71 13.80 -4.46
CA TRP A 270 12.33 12.85 -5.37
C TRP A 270 11.36 11.72 -5.76
N ILE A 271 10.62 11.15 -4.81
CA ILE A 271 9.59 10.12 -5.07
C ILE A 271 8.51 10.65 -6.02
N LEU A 272 8.03 11.88 -5.81
CA LEU A 272 7.03 12.51 -6.67
C LEU A 272 7.55 12.70 -8.10
N ASP A 273 8.77 13.19 -8.25
CA ASP A 273 9.38 13.44 -9.55
C ASP A 273 9.64 12.14 -10.32
N GLN A 274 10.12 11.09 -9.64
CA GLN A 274 10.28 9.76 -10.24
C GLN A 274 8.93 9.17 -10.67
N SER A 275 7.90 9.30 -9.82
CA SER A 275 6.55 8.81 -10.14
C SER A 275 5.99 9.53 -11.36
N GLN A 276 6.18 10.85 -11.44
CA GLN A 276 5.77 11.64 -12.60
C GLN A 276 6.50 11.22 -13.88
N ALA A 277 7.81 10.99 -13.80
CA ALA A 277 8.60 10.54 -14.95
C ALA A 277 8.08 9.21 -15.49
N ILE A 278 7.86 8.24 -14.60
CA ILE A 278 7.23 6.94 -14.94
C ILE A 278 5.88 7.16 -15.63
N ILE A 279 4.98 7.97 -15.05
CA ILE A 279 3.64 8.18 -15.59
C ILE A 279 3.70 8.83 -16.99
N LYS A 280 4.65 9.75 -17.23
CA LYS A 280 4.85 10.39 -18.54
C LYS A 280 5.37 9.43 -19.61
N GLU A 281 6.11 8.39 -19.24
CA GLU A 281 6.55 7.36 -20.20
C GLU A 281 5.42 6.42 -20.64
N LEU A 282 4.23 6.56 -20.06
CA LEU A 282 3.04 5.77 -20.36
C LEU A 282 2.02 6.52 -21.22
N THR A 283 2.25 7.81 -21.51
CA THR A 283 1.46 8.61 -22.45
C THR A 283 1.98 8.47 -23.87
#